data_AF-A0A847VHH0-F1
#
_entry.id   AF-A0A847VHH0-F1
#
_cell.length_a   1.000
_cell.length_b   1.000
_cell.length_c   1.000
_cell.angle_alpha   90.00
_cell.angle_beta   90.00
_cell.angle_gamma   90.00
#
_symmetry.space_group_name_H-M   'P 1'
#
loop_
_entity.id
_entity.type
_entity.pdbx_description
1 polymer ?
#
loop_
_entity_poly.entity_id
_entity_poly.type
_entity_poly.pdbx_seq_one_letter_code
_entity_poly.pdbx_strand_id
1 'polypeptide(L)'
;MGAERVPVLMYHRVDPAADDPALCVAPRRFAAQMRWLADHGYRPCSHAAFRDWYLGLAALPPHAVLLTFDDGYAGLHEHVLPVLAARGWPAAVFLVSALIGAHDRWAAGADTRGGPRALLARAQIDEMARHGFDFQSHSRTHSDLTTLDAARLHEQVAGSRRELEDLLGRAVDGFAYPYGRCDEAARAAVAQAGYRIAYSVRSGFNRPGGDALAVRRLDITGGDKPARFGRKVAMGTNDGSWQGRMRYLAARLRGAGREAAQA
;
A
#
# COMPACT_ATOMS: atom_id res chain seq x y z
N MET A 1 25.99 3.28 -1.40
CA MET A 1 25.27 2.06 -0.99
C MET A 1 23.79 2.27 -1.29
N GLY A 2 23.09 1.29 -1.84
CA GLY A 2 21.65 1.37 -2.13
C GLY A 2 20.77 1.05 -0.92
N ALA A 3 19.45 1.08 -1.07
CA ALA A 3 18.53 0.64 -0.02
C ALA A 3 18.68 -0.87 0.23
N GLU A 4 19.02 -1.25 1.46
CA GLU A 4 19.00 -2.65 1.92
C GLU A 4 17.59 -3.11 2.33
N ARG A 5 16.77 -2.15 2.77
CA ARG A 5 15.41 -2.41 3.21
C ARG A 5 14.51 -1.22 2.90
N VAL A 6 13.26 -1.49 2.54
CA VAL A 6 12.29 -0.45 2.16
C VAL A 6 10.97 -0.69 2.91
N PRO A 7 10.45 0.30 3.66
CA PRO A 7 9.09 0.26 4.16
C PRO A 7 8.10 0.56 3.03
N VAL A 8 6.97 -0.14 3.03
CA VAL A 8 5.81 0.14 2.17
C VAL A 8 4.70 0.63 3.09
N LEU A 9 4.20 1.84 2.88
CA LEU A 9 3.15 2.45 3.71
C LEU A 9 1.80 2.24 3.04
N MET A 10 0.84 1.70 3.79
CA MET A 10 -0.51 1.39 3.33
C MET A 10 -1.49 2.39 3.94
N TYR A 11 -2.11 3.17 3.07
CA TYR A 11 -3.21 4.07 3.38
C TYR A 11 -4.48 3.55 2.70
N HIS A 12 -5.64 4.04 3.14
CA HIS A 12 -6.91 3.81 2.44
C HIS A 12 -7.54 5.15 2.11
N ARG A 13 -8.17 5.80 3.10
CA ARG A 13 -8.85 7.08 2.93
C ARG A 13 -8.02 8.23 3.47
N VAL A 14 -8.07 9.36 2.76
CA VAL A 14 -7.55 10.63 3.24
C VAL A 14 -8.65 11.67 3.11
N ASP A 15 -9.49 11.78 4.13
CA ASP A 15 -10.70 12.62 4.10
C ASP A 15 -10.89 13.41 5.40
N PRO A 16 -11.56 14.58 5.37
CA PRO A 16 -11.86 15.37 6.57
C PRO A 16 -12.78 14.62 7.55
N ALA A 17 -13.67 13.78 7.00
CA ALA A 17 -14.54 12.89 7.77
C ALA A 17 -13.68 11.79 8.41
N ALA A 18 -13.28 12.00 9.66
CA ALA A 18 -12.57 11.03 10.48
C ALA A 18 -13.54 10.04 11.16
N ASP A 19 -14.56 9.59 10.43
CA ASP A 19 -15.64 8.71 10.92
C ASP A 19 -15.16 7.28 11.17
N ASP A 20 -14.10 6.85 10.47
CA ASP A 20 -13.39 5.61 10.74
C ASP A 20 -11.89 5.88 10.91
N PRO A 21 -11.38 5.96 12.16
CA PRO A 21 -9.97 6.21 12.41
C PRO A 21 -9.08 5.01 12.09
N ALA A 22 -9.61 3.83 11.79
CA ALA A 22 -8.81 2.68 11.34
C ALA A 22 -8.38 2.87 9.88
N LEU A 23 -9.28 3.33 9.01
CA LEU A 23 -9.04 3.43 7.56
C LEU A 23 -8.89 4.88 7.05
N CYS A 24 -9.23 5.91 7.84
CA CYS A 24 -9.19 7.31 7.40
C CYS A 24 -8.13 8.14 8.13
N VAL A 25 -7.31 8.85 7.34
CA VAL A 25 -6.34 9.83 7.79
C VAL A 25 -6.79 11.23 7.39
N ALA A 26 -6.99 12.14 8.35
CA ALA A 26 -7.33 13.53 8.01
C ALA A 26 -6.25 14.19 7.12
N PRO A 27 -6.60 15.07 6.14
CA PRO A 27 -5.65 15.68 5.21
C PRO A 27 -4.48 16.40 5.91
N ARG A 28 -4.76 17.15 6.99
CA ARG A 28 -3.73 17.82 7.81
C ARG A 28 -2.71 16.84 8.40
N ARG A 29 -3.16 15.63 8.74
CA ARG A 29 -2.32 14.57 9.31
C ARG A 29 -1.49 13.91 8.24
N PHE A 30 -2.08 13.62 7.08
CA PHE A 30 -1.34 13.12 5.91
C PHE A 30 -0.21 14.09 5.53
N ALA A 31 -0.50 15.37 5.40
CA ALA A 31 0.51 16.39 5.10
C ALA A 31 1.64 16.45 6.17
N ALA A 32 1.29 16.27 7.45
CA ALA A 32 2.29 16.21 8.53
C ALA A 32 3.17 14.96 8.47
N GLN A 33 2.61 13.81 8.08
CA GLN A 33 3.37 12.58 7.86
C GLN A 33 4.32 12.71 6.66
N MET A 34 3.87 13.33 5.56
CA MET A 34 4.72 13.59 4.40
C MET A 34 5.86 14.56 4.72
N ARG A 35 5.60 15.62 5.50
CA ARG A 35 6.67 16.50 6.03
C ARG A 35 7.66 15.71 6.87
N TRP A 36 7.18 14.87 7.79
CA TRP A 36 8.05 14.04 8.61
C TRP A 36 8.97 13.16 7.76
N LEU A 37 8.46 12.51 6.71
CA LEU A 37 9.29 11.72 5.77
C LEU A 37 10.39 12.59 5.15
N ALA A 38 10.04 13.79 4.67
CA ALA A 38 10.98 14.71 4.04
C ALA A 38 12.09 15.15 5.02
N ASP A 39 11.69 15.56 6.23
CA ASP A 39 12.58 16.03 7.31
C ASP A 39 13.55 14.93 7.78
N HIS A 40 13.19 13.65 7.61
CA HIS A 40 14.01 12.50 7.97
C HIS A 40 14.72 11.86 6.76
N GLY A 41 14.73 12.56 5.62
CA GLY A 41 15.48 12.16 4.43
C GLY A 41 14.88 11.00 3.63
N TYR A 42 13.63 10.59 3.91
CA TYR A 42 12.94 9.59 3.09
C TYR A 42 12.59 10.14 1.71
N ARG A 43 12.60 9.26 0.71
CA ARG A 43 12.28 9.58 -0.67
C ARG A 43 11.29 8.55 -1.22
N PRO A 44 10.04 8.94 -1.53
CA PRO A 44 9.12 8.04 -2.18
C PRO A 44 9.66 7.55 -3.53
N CYS A 45 9.52 6.24 -3.78
CA CYS A 45 9.83 5.60 -5.05
C CYS A 45 8.53 5.18 -5.75
N SER A 46 8.58 5.04 -7.08
CA SER A 46 7.44 4.52 -7.84
C SER A 46 7.25 3.03 -7.59
N HIS A 47 6.04 2.52 -7.83
CA HIS A 47 5.75 1.09 -7.72
C HIS A 47 6.64 0.26 -8.67
N ALA A 48 6.83 0.70 -9.92
CA ALA A 48 7.76 0.05 -10.85
C ALA A 48 9.20 -0.03 -10.30
N ALA A 49 9.74 1.07 -9.75
CA ALA A 49 11.09 1.08 -9.17
C ALA A 49 11.20 0.18 -7.93
N PHE A 50 10.16 0.16 -7.08
CA PHE A 50 10.07 -0.76 -5.95
C PHE A 50 10.03 -2.22 -6.40
N ARG A 51 9.19 -2.56 -7.39
CA ARG A 51 9.08 -3.91 -7.97
C ARG A 51 10.43 -4.37 -8.48
N ASP A 52 11.11 -3.55 -9.28
CA ASP A 52 12.39 -3.93 -9.88
C ASP A 52 13.47 -4.11 -8.82
N TRP A 53 13.51 -3.27 -7.78
CA TRP A 53 14.40 -3.47 -6.64
C TRP A 53 14.07 -4.73 -5.82
N TYR A 54 12.79 -4.98 -5.57
CA TYR A 54 12.35 -6.14 -4.80
C TYR A 54 12.69 -7.45 -5.52
N LEU A 55 12.60 -7.45 -6.86
CA LEU A 55 12.98 -8.58 -7.72
C LEU A 55 14.49 -8.65 -8.03
N GLY A 56 15.32 -7.75 -7.47
CA GLY A 56 16.77 -7.74 -7.69
C GLY A 56 17.21 -7.26 -9.08
N LEU A 57 16.33 -6.59 -9.82
CA LEU A 57 16.57 -6.07 -11.17
C LEU A 57 17.20 -4.67 -11.17
N ALA A 58 17.00 -3.89 -10.11
CA ALA A 58 17.52 -2.53 -9.99
C ALA A 58 17.88 -2.16 -8.54
N ALA A 59 18.69 -1.13 -8.35
CA ALA A 59 18.95 -0.55 -7.03
C ALA A 59 17.98 0.60 -6.74
N LEU A 60 17.60 0.76 -5.47
CA LEU A 60 16.95 1.98 -4.96
C LEU A 60 17.96 2.80 -4.14
N PRO A 61 17.81 4.14 -4.09
CA PRO A 61 18.62 4.96 -3.20
C PRO A 61 18.33 4.66 -1.72
N PRO A 62 19.25 4.94 -0.80
CA PRO A 62 18.97 4.89 0.64
C PRO A 62 17.72 5.69 1.01
N HIS A 63 17.04 5.24 2.05
CA HIS A 63 15.81 5.86 2.57
C HIS A 63 14.65 5.91 1.56
N ALA A 64 14.67 5.04 0.54
CA ALA A 64 13.49 4.82 -0.29
C ALA A 64 12.30 4.35 0.58
N VAL A 65 11.10 4.81 0.23
CA VAL A 65 9.81 4.38 0.81
C VAL A 65 8.82 4.22 -0.33
N LEU A 66 7.92 3.23 -0.27
CA LEU A 66 6.79 3.15 -1.20
C LEU A 66 5.53 3.63 -0.50
N LEU A 67 4.81 4.58 -1.12
CA LEU A 67 3.50 5.02 -0.67
C LEU A 67 2.44 4.25 -1.45
N THR A 68 1.53 3.57 -0.75
CA THR A 68 0.42 2.81 -1.34
C THR A 68 -0.91 3.25 -0.76
N PHE A 69 -1.94 3.28 -1.60
CA PHE A 69 -3.31 3.59 -1.25
C PHE A 69 -4.23 2.50 -1.79
N ASP A 70 -5.00 1.87 -0.91
CA ASP A 70 -5.94 0.83 -1.31
C ASP A 70 -7.30 1.43 -1.68
N ASP A 71 -8.13 0.63 -2.33
CA ASP A 71 -9.53 0.88 -2.72
C ASP A 71 -9.79 1.92 -3.83
N GLY A 72 -8.94 2.94 -3.94
CA GLY A 72 -9.10 4.00 -4.94
C GLY A 72 -10.18 5.02 -4.59
N TYR A 73 -10.26 5.47 -3.33
CA TYR A 73 -11.23 6.51 -2.94
C TYR A 73 -10.99 7.86 -3.63
N ALA A 74 -12.08 8.56 -3.97
CA ALA A 74 -12.03 9.83 -4.67
C ALA A 74 -11.28 10.94 -3.88
N GLY A 75 -11.31 10.89 -2.53
CA GLY A 75 -10.59 11.83 -1.67
C GLY A 75 -9.08 11.84 -1.88
N LEU A 76 -8.50 10.80 -2.49
CA LEU A 76 -7.09 10.79 -2.88
C LEU A 76 -6.77 11.90 -3.91
N HIS A 77 -7.68 12.13 -4.86
CA HIS A 77 -7.52 13.20 -5.86
C HIS A 77 -7.60 14.58 -5.19
N GLU A 78 -8.51 14.77 -4.24
CA GLU A 78 -8.70 16.07 -3.58
C GLU A 78 -7.61 16.39 -2.54
N HIS A 79 -7.15 15.38 -1.81
CA HIS A 79 -6.36 15.61 -0.58
C HIS A 79 -4.94 15.05 -0.62
N VAL A 80 -4.68 14.01 -1.42
CA VAL A 80 -3.36 13.37 -1.53
C VAL A 80 -2.57 13.94 -2.70
N LEU A 81 -3.19 14.03 -3.88
CA LEU A 81 -2.57 14.54 -5.10
C LEU A 81 -1.90 15.91 -4.89
N PRO A 82 -2.54 16.96 -4.32
CA PRO A 82 -1.88 18.26 -4.16
C PRO A 82 -0.63 18.20 -3.28
N VAL A 83 -0.63 17.35 -2.24
CA VAL A 83 0.48 17.23 -1.28
C VAL A 83 1.70 16.55 -1.92
N LEU A 84 1.46 15.51 -2.72
CA LEU A 84 2.51 14.74 -3.37
C LEU A 84 3.02 15.43 -4.64
N ALA A 85 2.12 16.00 -5.46
CA ALA A 85 2.47 16.74 -6.67
C ALA A 85 3.39 17.93 -6.37
N ALA A 86 3.14 18.66 -5.27
CA ALA A 86 3.99 19.77 -4.83
C ALA A 86 5.46 19.37 -4.53
N ARG A 87 5.74 18.06 -4.40
CA ARG A 87 7.08 17.51 -4.16
C ARG A 87 7.60 16.63 -5.30
N GLY A 88 6.79 16.43 -6.35
CA GLY A 88 7.06 15.42 -7.38
C GLY A 88 7.16 14.00 -6.82
N TRP A 89 6.43 13.69 -5.74
CA TRP A 89 6.52 12.41 -5.05
C TRP A 89 5.59 11.36 -5.69
N PRO A 90 6.11 10.21 -6.12
CA PRO A 90 5.29 9.14 -6.64
C PRO A 90 4.54 8.39 -5.54
N ALA A 91 3.45 7.73 -5.93
CA ALA A 91 2.69 6.81 -5.10
C ALA A 91 2.01 5.74 -5.96
N ALA A 92 1.51 4.68 -5.34
CA ALA A 92 0.72 3.65 -5.99
C ALA A 92 -0.70 3.61 -5.43
N VAL A 93 -1.69 3.42 -6.29
CA VAL A 93 -3.09 3.23 -5.91
C VAL A 93 -3.57 1.87 -6.42
N PHE A 94 -4.09 1.03 -5.55
CA PHE A 94 -4.70 -0.25 -5.92
C PHE A 94 -6.20 -0.04 -6.13
N LEU A 95 -6.66 -0.16 -7.37
CA LEU A 95 -8.02 0.13 -7.81
C LEU A 95 -8.91 -1.11 -7.79
N VAL A 96 -10.15 -0.93 -7.34
CA VAL A 96 -11.23 -1.91 -7.55
C VAL A 96 -11.83 -1.67 -8.94
N SER A 97 -11.30 -2.38 -9.92
CA SER A 97 -11.52 -2.14 -11.36
C SER A 97 -12.99 -1.97 -11.78
N ALA A 98 -13.92 -2.80 -11.30
CA ALA A 98 -15.33 -2.71 -11.70
C ALA A 98 -16.11 -1.57 -11.02
N LEU A 99 -15.49 -0.81 -10.10
CA LEU A 99 -16.14 0.28 -9.36
C LEU A 99 -15.49 1.65 -9.62
N ILE A 100 -14.64 1.77 -10.64
CA ILE A 100 -14.08 3.06 -11.07
C ILE A 100 -15.22 4.03 -11.41
N GLY A 101 -15.20 5.21 -10.80
CA GLY A 101 -16.23 6.25 -10.93
C GLY A 101 -17.55 5.93 -10.24
N ALA A 102 -17.62 4.85 -9.46
CA ALA A 102 -18.80 4.47 -8.68
C ALA A 102 -18.58 4.74 -7.18
N HIS A 103 -19.30 4.00 -6.33
CA HIS A 103 -19.14 4.04 -4.88
C HIS A 103 -18.67 2.67 -4.38
N ASP A 104 -17.99 2.68 -3.24
CA ASP A 104 -17.67 1.44 -2.53
C ASP A 104 -18.93 0.66 -2.16
N ARG A 105 -18.77 -0.66 -2.05
CA ARG A 105 -19.86 -1.58 -1.68
C ARG A 105 -19.63 -2.30 -0.36
N TRP A 106 -18.40 -2.25 0.16
CA TRP A 106 -18.01 -2.89 1.41
C TRP A 106 -18.30 -2.02 2.64
N ALA A 107 -18.57 -0.72 2.47
CA ALA A 107 -19.05 0.14 3.54
C ALA A 107 -20.51 -0.16 3.95
N ALA A 108 -21.31 -0.73 3.05
CA ALA A 108 -22.75 -0.99 3.24
C ALA A 108 -23.07 -2.07 4.28
N GLY A 109 -22.06 -2.77 4.83
CA GLY A 109 -22.23 -3.81 5.85
C GLY A 109 -21.46 -3.60 7.16
N ALA A 110 -20.62 -2.55 7.26
CA ALA A 110 -19.99 -2.16 8.51
C ALA A 110 -20.76 -0.96 9.10
N ASP A 111 -20.67 -0.72 10.41
CA ASP A 111 -21.21 0.49 11.10
C ASP A 111 -20.48 1.75 10.62
N THR A 112 -20.63 2.07 9.33
CA THR A 112 -20.02 3.22 8.69
C THR A 112 -21.00 4.37 8.84
N ARG A 113 -20.71 5.24 9.80
CA ARG A 113 -21.47 6.47 10.08
C ARG A 113 -21.40 7.51 8.94
N GLY A 114 -21.27 7.08 7.68
CA GLY A 114 -21.02 7.94 6.52
C GLY A 114 -21.48 7.37 5.17
N GLY A 115 -22.06 6.15 5.11
CA GLY A 115 -22.59 5.56 3.87
C GLY A 115 -21.52 5.26 2.80
N PRO A 116 -21.95 4.87 1.58
CA PRO A 116 -21.06 4.58 0.47
C PRO A 116 -20.21 5.79 0.08
N ARG A 117 -18.94 5.54 -0.23
CA ARG A 117 -17.91 6.52 -0.56
C ARG A 117 -17.62 6.52 -2.04
N ALA A 118 -17.50 7.69 -2.64
CA ALA A 118 -17.11 7.82 -4.05
C ALA A 118 -15.68 7.28 -4.27
N LEU A 119 -15.52 6.54 -5.36
CA LEU A 119 -14.24 6.04 -5.85
C LEU A 119 -13.77 6.88 -7.05
N LEU A 120 -12.46 6.83 -7.31
CA LEU A 120 -11.83 7.61 -8.36
C LEU A 120 -12.49 7.35 -9.72
N ALA A 121 -12.87 8.42 -10.39
CA ALA A 121 -13.32 8.38 -11.78
C ALA A 121 -12.12 8.40 -12.75
N ARG A 122 -12.36 7.97 -13.99
CA ARG A 122 -11.33 7.91 -15.04
C ARG A 122 -10.53 9.21 -15.19
N ALA A 123 -11.22 10.36 -15.25
CA ALA A 123 -10.56 11.66 -15.40
C ALA A 123 -9.59 11.98 -14.25
N GLN A 124 -9.94 11.59 -13.01
CA GLN A 124 -9.08 11.77 -11.84
C GLN A 124 -7.86 10.85 -11.89
N ILE A 125 -8.05 9.60 -12.34
CA ILE A 125 -6.96 8.63 -12.56
C ILE A 125 -5.97 9.19 -13.58
N ASP A 126 -6.46 9.67 -14.73
CA ASP A 126 -5.60 10.24 -15.79
C ASP A 126 -4.84 11.49 -15.31
N GLU A 127 -5.45 12.32 -14.46
CA GLU A 127 -4.77 13.47 -13.85
C GLU A 127 -3.68 13.06 -12.87
N MET A 128 -4.01 12.19 -11.92
CA MET A 128 -3.06 11.70 -10.94
C MET A 128 -1.88 10.97 -11.61
N ALA A 129 -2.12 10.21 -12.68
CA ALA A 129 -1.07 9.55 -13.45
C ALA A 129 -0.02 10.54 -14.00
N ARG A 130 -0.47 11.71 -14.48
CA ARG A 130 0.43 12.80 -14.95
C ARG A 130 1.29 13.39 -13.83
N HIS A 131 0.93 13.16 -12.56
CA HIS A 131 1.65 13.61 -11.38
C HIS A 131 2.42 12.49 -10.66
N GLY A 132 2.69 11.37 -11.35
CA GLY A 132 3.57 10.31 -10.85
C GLY A 132 2.88 9.24 -10.02
N PHE A 133 1.54 9.19 -10.02
CA PHE A 133 0.80 8.07 -9.45
C PHE A 133 0.80 6.88 -10.40
N ASP A 134 1.05 5.70 -9.84
CA ASP A 134 0.94 4.41 -10.50
C ASP A 134 -0.36 3.72 -10.05
N PHE A 135 -1.11 3.13 -10.97
CA PHE A 135 -2.38 2.45 -10.70
C PHE A 135 -2.22 0.95 -10.92
N GLN A 136 -2.63 0.16 -9.92
CA GLN A 136 -2.46 -1.28 -9.84
C GLN A 136 -3.78 -1.94 -9.39
N SER A 137 -3.83 -3.26 -9.26
CA SER A 137 -5.09 -3.99 -9.05
C SER A 137 -5.42 -4.26 -7.58
N HIS A 138 -6.69 -4.06 -7.21
CA HIS A 138 -7.27 -4.47 -5.93
C HIS A 138 -8.46 -5.42 -6.08
N SER A 139 -8.34 -6.39 -7.01
CA SER A 139 -9.41 -7.27 -7.47
C SER A 139 -10.52 -6.54 -8.25
N ARG A 140 -11.48 -7.32 -8.76
CA ARG A 140 -12.54 -6.80 -9.62
C ARG A 140 -13.61 -6.06 -8.82
N THR A 141 -14.08 -6.67 -7.74
CA THR A 141 -15.21 -6.17 -6.94
C THR A 141 -14.90 -6.09 -5.44
N HIS A 142 -13.62 -6.17 -5.04
CA HIS A 142 -13.19 -6.14 -3.63
C HIS A 142 -13.72 -7.31 -2.79
N SER A 143 -13.91 -8.48 -3.41
CA SER A 143 -14.38 -9.67 -2.70
C SER A 143 -13.26 -10.28 -1.84
N ASP A 144 -13.63 -10.92 -0.74
CA ASP A 144 -12.70 -11.77 0.01
C ASP A 144 -12.37 -13.02 -0.81
N LEU A 145 -11.16 -13.03 -1.39
CA LEU A 145 -10.72 -14.03 -2.35
C LEU A 145 -10.67 -15.45 -1.76
N THR A 146 -10.49 -15.58 -0.44
CA THR A 146 -10.39 -16.89 0.22
C THR A 146 -11.76 -17.56 0.40
N THR A 147 -12.84 -16.89 -0.01
CA THR A 147 -14.23 -17.39 0.10
C THR A 147 -14.82 -17.80 -1.25
N LEU A 148 -14.05 -17.64 -2.32
CA LEU A 148 -14.51 -17.84 -3.69
C LEU A 148 -14.14 -19.22 -4.21
N ASP A 149 -14.98 -19.76 -5.09
CA ASP A 149 -14.58 -20.88 -5.95
C ASP A 149 -13.54 -20.44 -6.99
N ALA A 150 -12.90 -21.42 -7.64
CA ALA A 150 -11.83 -21.17 -8.59
C ALA A 150 -12.23 -20.27 -9.78
N ALA A 151 -13.47 -20.41 -10.28
CA ALA A 151 -13.94 -19.63 -11.43
C ALA A 151 -14.11 -18.16 -11.04
N ARG A 152 -14.79 -17.89 -9.92
CA ARG A 152 -14.97 -16.53 -9.39
C ARG A 152 -13.65 -15.91 -8.97
N LEU A 153 -12.76 -16.69 -8.36
CA LEU A 153 -11.42 -16.23 -8.00
C LEU A 153 -10.63 -15.79 -9.24
N HIS A 154 -10.62 -16.61 -10.30
CA HIS A 154 -9.99 -16.25 -11.57
C HIS A 154 -10.60 -14.97 -12.15
N GLU A 155 -11.92 -14.84 -12.16
CA GLU A 155 -12.61 -13.64 -12.64
C GLU A 155 -12.21 -12.38 -11.84
N GLN A 156 -12.15 -12.48 -10.51
CA GLN A 156 -11.74 -11.37 -9.66
C GLN A 156 -10.31 -10.91 -9.92
N VAL A 157 -9.39 -11.85 -10.18
CA VAL A 157 -7.95 -11.58 -10.26
C VAL A 157 -7.52 -11.27 -11.69
N ALA A 158 -7.82 -12.13 -12.65
CA ALA A 158 -7.47 -11.93 -14.06
C ALA A 158 -8.38 -10.91 -14.74
N GLY A 159 -9.68 -10.85 -14.36
CA GLY A 159 -10.61 -9.87 -14.88
C GLY A 159 -10.21 -8.44 -14.54
N SER A 160 -9.85 -8.20 -13.28
CA SER A 160 -9.38 -6.87 -12.86
C SER A 160 -8.10 -6.43 -13.55
N ARG A 161 -7.19 -7.37 -13.83
CA ARG A 161 -5.97 -7.06 -14.58
C ARG A 161 -6.32 -6.54 -15.98
N ARG A 162 -7.11 -7.30 -16.74
CA ARG A 162 -7.49 -6.94 -18.11
C ARG A 162 -8.22 -5.59 -18.15
N GLU A 163 -9.21 -5.40 -17.29
CA GLU A 163 -9.99 -4.15 -17.22
C GLU A 163 -9.10 -2.94 -16.94
N LEU A 164 -8.09 -3.08 -16.07
CA LEU A 164 -7.15 -2.01 -15.78
C LEU A 164 -6.12 -1.81 -16.89
N GLU A 165 -5.64 -2.87 -17.53
CA GLU A 165 -4.73 -2.75 -18.69
C GLU A 165 -5.41 -2.04 -19.85
N ASP A 166 -6.69 -2.38 -20.13
CA ASP A 166 -7.52 -1.72 -21.14
C ASP A 166 -7.75 -0.24 -20.79
N LEU A 167 -8.03 0.06 -19.51
CA LEU A 167 -8.25 1.43 -19.05
C LEU A 167 -6.98 2.28 -19.10
N LEU A 168 -5.85 1.74 -18.62
CA LEU A 168 -4.60 2.47 -18.43
C LEU A 168 -3.70 2.47 -19.68
N GLY A 169 -3.93 1.57 -20.64
CA GLY A 169 -3.12 1.42 -21.85
C GLY A 169 -1.69 0.91 -21.58
N ARG A 170 -1.47 0.23 -20.45
CA ARG A 170 -0.17 -0.30 -20.02
C ARG A 170 -0.34 -1.50 -19.11
N ALA A 171 0.73 -2.28 -18.95
CA ALA A 171 0.75 -3.45 -18.09
C ALA A 171 0.44 -3.11 -16.62
N VAL A 172 -0.32 -4.01 -15.98
CA VAL A 172 -0.65 -3.96 -14.55
C VAL A 172 -0.01 -5.17 -13.87
N ASP A 173 1.10 -4.93 -13.19
CA ASP A 173 1.96 -5.97 -12.63
C ASP A 173 1.80 -6.16 -11.11
N GLY A 174 1.12 -5.23 -10.45
CA GLY A 174 0.92 -5.19 -9.00
C GLY A 174 -0.49 -5.57 -8.58
N PHE A 175 -0.58 -6.34 -7.49
CA PHE A 175 -1.87 -6.73 -6.89
C PHE A 175 -1.88 -6.51 -5.37
N ALA A 176 -2.91 -5.88 -4.80
CA ALA A 176 -3.13 -5.90 -3.36
C ALA A 176 -4.30 -6.81 -3.03
N TYR A 177 -4.14 -7.69 -2.03
CA TYR A 177 -5.23 -8.60 -1.63
C TYR A 177 -6.28 -7.83 -0.82
N PRO A 178 -7.57 -7.85 -1.20
CA PRO A 178 -8.65 -7.28 -0.39
C PRO A 178 -8.60 -7.80 1.04
N TYR A 179 -8.78 -6.89 2.01
CA TYR A 179 -8.69 -7.18 3.45
C TYR A 179 -7.35 -7.76 3.93
N GLY A 180 -6.33 -7.83 3.06
CA GLY A 180 -5.06 -8.49 3.33
C GLY A 180 -5.12 -10.02 3.43
N ARG A 181 -6.23 -10.64 3.02
CA ARG A 181 -6.42 -12.09 3.10
C ARG A 181 -5.88 -12.77 1.84
N CYS A 182 -4.93 -13.68 2.02
CA CYS A 182 -4.31 -14.42 0.92
C CYS A 182 -3.97 -15.85 1.37
N ASP A 183 -4.77 -16.82 0.94
CA ASP A 183 -4.46 -18.24 1.05
C ASP A 183 -3.68 -18.73 -0.17
N GLU A 184 -3.39 -20.03 -0.22
CA GLU A 184 -2.64 -20.62 -1.34
C GLU A 184 -3.38 -20.49 -2.67
N ALA A 185 -4.70 -20.67 -2.68
CA ALA A 185 -5.52 -20.54 -3.87
C ALA A 185 -5.49 -19.11 -4.43
N ALA A 186 -5.68 -18.10 -3.58
CA ALA A 186 -5.61 -16.69 -3.98
C ALA A 186 -4.23 -16.33 -4.53
N ARG A 187 -3.15 -16.80 -3.89
CA ARG A 187 -1.77 -16.57 -4.36
C ARG A 187 -1.52 -17.24 -5.71
N ALA A 188 -1.98 -18.47 -5.88
CA ALA A 188 -1.87 -19.20 -7.15
C ALA A 188 -2.62 -18.46 -8.27
N ALA A 189 -3.84 -17.99 -8.00
CA ALA A 189 -4.62 -17.21 -8.97
C ALA A 189 -3.91 -15.90 -9.37
N VAL A 190 -3.30 -15.19 -8.42
CA VAL A 190 -2.51 -13.97 -8.69
C VAL A 190 -1.28 -14.29 -9.55
N ALA A 191 -0.57 -15.37 -9.26
CA ALA A 191 0.56 -15.82 -10.08
C ALA A 191 0.13 -16.19 -11.50
N GLN A 192 -0.94 -16.98 -11.63
CA GLN A 192 -1.48 -17.44 -12.92
C GLN A 192 -2.05 -16.31 -13.78
N ALA A 193 -2.63 -15.29 -13.15
CA ALA A 193 -3.04 -14.06 -13.84
C ALA A 193 -1.85 -13.22 -14.30
N GLY A 194 -0.62 -13.57 -13.92
CA GLY A 194 0.63 -12.98 -14.39
C GLY A 194 1.04 -11.71 -13.67
N TYR A 195 0.49 -11.42 -12.47
CA TYR A 195 1.00 -10.35 -11.63
C TYR A 195 2.42 -10.69 -11.16
N ARG A 196 3.31 -9.71 -11.17
CA ARG A 196 4.73 -9.88 -10.82
C ARG A 196 5.02 -9.63 -9.35
N ILE A 197 4.16 -8.85 -8.70
CA ILE A 197 4.29 -8.48 -7.28
C ILE A 197 2.91 -8.33 -6.64
N ALA A 198 2.77 -8.81 -5.40
CA ALA A 198 1.53 -8.68 -4.66
C ALA A 198 1.73 -8.31 -3.19
N TYR A 199 0.77 -7.57 -2.63
CA TYR A 199 0.88 -6.86 -1.37
C TYR A 199 -0.08 -7.42 -0.32
N SER A 200 0.50 -7.86 0.80
CA SER A 200 -0.22 -8.32 1.99
C SER A 200 -0.33 -7.19 3.04
N VAL A 201 -0.96 -7.49 4.18
CA VAL A 201 -1.01 -6.59 5.35
C VAL A 201 -0.01 -6.95 6.44
N ARG A 202 0.91 -7.89 6.16
CA ARG A 202 1.94 -8.29 7.12
C ARG A 202 2.90 -7.13 7.35
N SER A 203 3.04 -6.69 8.60
CA SER A 203 4.04 -5.66 8.93
C SER A 203 5.48 -6.19 8.80
N GLY A 204 6.40 -5.28 8.54
CA GLY A 204 7.82 -5.57 8.38
C GLY A 204 8.48 -4.71 7.32
N PHE A 205 9.81 -4.71 7.33
CA PHE A 205 10.58 -4.22 6.20
C PHE A 205 10.63 -5.23 5.06
N ASN A 206 10.67 -4.72 3.84
CA ASN A 206 10.95 -5.49 2.64
C ASN A 206 12.46 -5.49 2.36
N ARG A 207 12.95 -6.56 1.73
CA ARG A 207 14.33 -6.73 1.25
C ARG A 207 14.29 -7.35 -0.15
N PRO A 208 15.30 -7.14 -1.00
CA PRO A 208 15.38 -7.81 -2.30
C PRO A 208 15.31 -9.34 -2.16
N GLY A 209 14.65 -10.01 -3.09
CA GLY A 209 14.52 -11.47 -3.10
C GLY A 209 13.54 -12.04 -2.07
N GLY A 210 12.71 -11.18 -1.44
CA GLY A 210 11.62 -11.65 -0.57
C GLY A 210 10.49 -12.31 -1.36
N ASP A 211 9.43 -12.71 -0.65
CA ASP A 211 8.23 -13.28 -1.25
C ASP A 211 7.47 -12.23 -2.08
N ALA A 212 7.69 -12.25 -3.40
CA ALA A 212 7.12 -11.28 -4.34
C ALA A 212 5.59 -11.26 -4.32
N LEU A 213 4.93 -12.35 -3.92
CA LEU A 213 3.47 -12.43 -3.86
C LEU A 213 2.92 -12.16 -2.45
N ALA A 214 3.76 -11.71 -1.51
CA ALA A 214 3.37 -11.35 -0.15
C ALA A 214 4.23 -10.21 0.41
N VAL A 215 4.38 -9.12 -0.35
CA VAL A 215 5.06 -7.89 0.09
C VAL A 215 4.44 -7.39 1.39
N ARG A 216 5.30 -6.96 2.30
CA ARG A 216 4.93 -6.47 3.63
C ARG A 216 4.54 -5.00 3.58
N ARG A 217 3.53 -4.61 4.36
CA ARG A 217 3.05 -3.22 4.44
C ARG A 217 2.87 -2.77 5.87
N LEU A 218 3.13 -1.50 6.10
CA LEU A 218 2.84 -0.80 7.35
C LEU A 218 1.51 -0.09 7.19
N ASP A 219 0.50 -0.57 7.90
CA ASP A 219 -0.82 0.05 7.94
C ASP A 219 -0.70 1.45 8.53
N ILE A 220 -1.29 2.50 7.94
CA ILE A 220 -1.27 3.86 8.47
C ILE A 220 -2.70 4.31 8.76
N THR A 221 -2.98 4.54 10.03
CA THR A 221 -4.35 4.84 10.49
C THR A 221 -4.50 6.30 10.88
N GLY A 222 -5.75 6.72 11.08
CA GLY A 222 -6.06 8.04 11.63
C GLY A 222 -5.38 8.28 12.98
N GLY A 223 -5.09 7.25 13.77
CA GLY A 223 -4.38 7.40 15.05
C GLY A 223 -2.89 7.79 14.93
N ASP A 224 -2.28 7.66 13.75
CA ASP A 224 -0.83 7.80 13.55
C ASP A 224 -0.40 9.26 13.43
N LYS A 225 -0.34 9.96 14.57
CA LYS A 225 0.35 11.26 14.70
C LYS A 225 1.84 11.12 14.29
N PRO A 226 2.53 12.21 13.86
CA PRO A 226 3.90 12.14 13.33
C PRO A 226 4.89 11.32 14.18
N ALA A 227 4.84 11.43 15.51
CA ALA A 227 5.72 10.65 16.39
C ALA A 227 5.46 9.13 16.35
N ARG A 228 4.19 8.70 16.27
CA ARG A 228 3.81 7.28 16.14
C ARG A 228 4.11 6.79 14.73
N PHE A 229 3.76 7.58 13.72
CA PHE A 229 4.10 7.35 12.32
C PHE A 229 5.60 7.09 12.13
N GLY A 230 6.45 8.00 12.61
CA GLY A 230 7.90 7.87 12.50
C GLY A 230 8.46 6.62 13.16
N ARG A 231 7.89 6.20 14.30
CA ARG A 231 8.23 4.93 14.96
C ARG A 231 7.88 3.72 14.09
N LYS A 232 6.71 3.70 13.45
CA LYS A 232 6.30 2.62 12.55
C LYS A 232 7.26 2.51 11.37
N VAL A 233 7.55 3.64 10.72
CA VAL A 233 8.48 3.70 9.57
C VAL A 233 9.89 3.26 9.96
N ALA A 234 10.44 3.77 11.06
CA ALA A 234 11.81 3.49 11.48
C ALA A 234 12.03 2.05 12.01
N MET A 235 10.99 1.42 12.56
CA MET A 235 11.06 0.08 13.13
C MET A 235 10.45 -1.01 12.24
N GLY A 236 9.72 -0.63 11.18
CA GLY A 236 9.07 -1.58 10.28
C GLY A 236 7.96 -2.38 10.96
N THR A 237 7.14 -1.77 11.81
CA THR A 237 6.08 -2.46 12.56
C THR A 237 4.80 -1.64 12.64
N ASN A 238 3.65 -2.32 12.70
CA ASN A 238 2.36 -1.67 12.96
C ASN A 238 2.23 -1.21 14.42
N ASP A 239 3.00 -1.81 15.34
CA ASP A 239 3.08 -1.40 16.73
C ASP A 239 4.00 -0.19 16.93
N GLY A 240 3.46 0.99 16.70
CA GLY A 240 4.11 2.26 17.00
C GLY A 240 4.04 2.67 18.48
N SER A 241 3.69 1.79 19.43
CA SER A 241 3.64 2.13 20.86
C SER A 241 5.04 2.25 21.48
N TRP A 242 5.13 2.86 22.66
CA TRP A 242 6.40 2.97 23.38
C TRP A 242 6.88 1.59 23.89
N GLN A 243 5.94 0.74 24.31
CA GLN A 243 6.21 -0.66 24.68
C GLN A 243 6.72 -1.46 23.48
N GLY A 244 6.13 -1.26 22.30
CA GLY A 244 6.62 -1.80 21.04
C GLY A 244 8.06 -1.43 20.75
N ARG A 245 8.43 -0.16 20.95
CA ARG A 245 9.80 0.34 20.80
C ARG A 245 10.79 -0.34 21.76
N MET A 246 10.42 -0.52 23.03
CA MET A 246 11.26 -1.21 24.01
C MET A 246 11.50 -2.68 23.61
N ARG A 247 10.44 -3.38 23.17
CA ARG A 247 10.55 -4.77 22.69
C ARG A 247 11.43 -4.89 21.45
N TYR A 248 11.30 -3.96 20.49
CA TYR A 248 12.13 -3.93 19.29
C TYR A 248 13.63 -3.77 19.61
N LEU A 249 13.97 -2.80 20.47
CA LEU A 249 15.36 -2.58 20.90
C LEU A 249 15.94 -3.80 21.61
N ALA A 250 15.18 -4.42 22.53
CA ALA A 250 15.59 -5.64 23.22
C ALA A 250 15.81 -6.82 22.26
N ALA A 251 14.97 -6.98 21.23
CA ALA A 251 15.15 -8.01 20.21
C ALA A 251 16.44 -7.79 19.39
N ARG A 252 16.75 -6.54 19.05
CA ARG A 252 17.93 -6.20 18.26
C ARG A 252 19.24 -6.37 19.03
N LEU A 253 19.25 -6.05 20.32
CA LEU A 253 20.40 -6.34 21.21
C LEU A 253 20.65 -7.85 21.35
N ARG A 254 19.58 -8.64 21.47
CA ARG A 254 19.68 -10.12 21.50
C ARG A 254 20.14 -10.71 20.16
N GLY A 255 19.73 -10.13 19.04
CA GLY A 255 20.18 -10.53 17.71
C GLY A 255 21.66 -10.23 17.47
N ALA A 256 22.10 -9.01 17.80
CA ALA A 256 23.51 -8.60 17.69
C ALA A 256 24.44 -9.44 18.58
N GLY A 257 23.99 -9.84 19.78
CA GLY A 257 24.73 -10.74 20.67
C GLY A 257 24.84 -12.18 20.15
N ARG A 258 23.93 -12.64 19.31
CA ARG A 258 24.01 -13.96 18.67
C ARG A 258 24.94 -13.98 17.46
N GLU A 259 24.97 -12.90 16.68
CA GLU A 259 25.94 -12.75 15.58
C GLU A 259 27.38 -12.59 16.10
N ALA A 260 27.58 -11.88 17.22
CA ALA A 260 28.88 -11.75 17.86
C ALA A 260 29.38 -13.02 18.58
N ALA A 261 28.50 -14.00 18.85
CA ALA A 261 28.85 -15.28 19.46
C ALA A 261 29.10 -16.40 18.42
N GLN A 262 28.93 -16.10 17.13
CA GLN A 262 29.17 -17.00 16.00
C GLN A 262 30.32 -16.53 15.09
N ALA A 263 30.97 -15.42 15.43
CA ALA A 263 32.20 -14.91 14.83
C ALA A 263 33.39 -15.19 15.74
#